data_AF-A0A2A4CKS1-F1
#
_entry.id   AF-A0A2A4CKS1-F1
#
_cell.length_a   1.000
_cell.length_b   1.000
_cell.length_c   1.000
_cell.angle_alpha   90.00
_cell.angle_beta   90.00
_cell.angle_gamma   90.00
#
_symmetry.space_group_name_H-M   'P 1'
#
loop_
_entity.id
_entity.type
_entity.pdbx_description
1 polymer ?
#
loop_
_entity_poly.entity_id
_entity_poly.type
_entity_poly.pdbx_seq_one_letter_code
_entity_poly.pdbx_strand_id
1 'polypeptide(L)'
;MTGFIDTFTLGGPGPTIAIKDTIDIAGHPTRAASRALADAPPAAQHADVVRLLLDAGWQIAGKANMHELAFGMTGINDATGTPVNPQDATRIPGGSSSGSASLVGLGVVDAALGTDTGGSIRGPAACCGVAGLKPTFGRVSRRGVAPADTTLDCVGPFARDIRTLAAAMAAIAPGFDRVRAAAPAAGCTIARVIVDADPAIAAALDAAVRASGLDSHDVVLDDMPAAFAAGLSIINAETSRAFGHLVATGKLGADLDARLRTAATTTPAALAEAEAVRARFTAQVDAALERADVLVLPTLPALPITLAQARDGVSVIAMSSLIRPFNLSGHPALSLPLPLAGTPLKAGLQIVGRKGADEQVCALAAHFEAALAA
;
A
#
# COMPACT_ATOMS: atom_id res chain seq x y z
N MET A 1 9.57 20.43 3.92
CA MET A 1 9.67 19.02 3.48
C MET A 1 8.32 18.62 2.89
N THR A 2 8.25 18.15 1.65
CA THR A 2 6.99 17.89 0.92
C THR A 2 6.24 16.62 1.36
N GLY A 3 6.76 15.91 2.37
CA GLY A 3 6.15 14.68 2.91
C GLY A 3 4.87 14.93 3.73
N PHE A 4 4.76 16.08 4.40
CA PHE A 4 3.52 16.52 5.07
C PHE A 4 2.79 17.56 4.22
N ILE A 5 1.46 17.56 4.30
CA ILE A 5 0.60 18.67 3.86
C ILE A 5 0.42 19.66 5.00
N ASP A 6 0.07 19.14 6.18
CA ASP A 6 -0.09 19.91 7.41
C ASP A 6 0.68 19.22 8.54
N THR A 7 1.42 19.99 9.34
CA THR A 7 2.15 19.48 10.52
C THR A 7 1.51 20.00 11.80
N PHE A 8 1.27 19.10 12.74
CA PHE A 8 0.72 19.40 14.07
C PHE A 8 0.97 18.21 15.00
N THR A 9 0.86 18.43 16.30
CA THR A 9 1.02 17.36 17.29
C THR A 9 -0.32 17.09 17.96
N LEU A 10 -0.75 15.82 17.97
CA LEU A 10 -1.98 15.38 18.63
C LEU A 10 -1.75 14.00 19.27
N GLY A 11 -2.16 13.83 20.54
CA GLY A 11 -2.01 12.56 21.28
C GLY A 11 -0.92 12.57 22.35
N GLY A 12 -0.58 11.38 22.84
CA GLY A 12 0.37 11.18 23.95
C GLY A 12 1.85 11.33 23.56
N PRO A 13 2.81 11.00 24.46
CA PRO A 13 4.24 11.06 24.20
C PRO A 13 4.81 9.78 23.57
N GLY A 14 3.96 8.89 23.04
CA GLY A 14 4.38 7.62 22.44
C GLY A 14 5.02 7.77 21.06
N PRO A 15 5.21 6.66 20.33
CA PRO A 15 5.78 6.68 18.98
C PRO A 15 5.00 7.61 18.05
N THR A 16 5.74 8.26 17.15
CA THR A 16 5.20 9.24 16.21
C THR A 16 4.59 8.58 14.98
N ILE A 17 3.46 9.10 14.51
CA ILE A 17 2.77 8.59 13.33
C ILE A 17 2.26 9.70 12.41
N ALA A 18 2.51 9.57 11.11
CA ALA A 18 1.91 10.43 10.09
C ALA A 18 0.64 9.79 9.51
N ILE A 19 -0.38 10.59 9.21
CA ILE A 19 -1.69 10.08 8.75
C ILE A 19 -1.96 10.59 7.34
N LYS A 20 -2.12 9.69 6.35
CA LYS A 20 -2.46 10.07 4.98
C LYS A 20 -3.70 10.97 4.90
N ASP A 21 -3.68 11.98 4.05
CA ASP A 21 -4.72 13.01 3.90
C ASP A 21 -6.05 12.55 3.28
N THR A 22 -6.29 11.24 3.19
CA THR A 22 -7.63 10.65 2.98
C THR A 22 -8.29 10.20 4.27
N ILE A 23 -7.63 10.32 5.41
CA ILE A 23 -8.08 9.84 6.71
C ILE A 23 -8.42 11.04 7.59
N ASP A 24 -9.66 11.07 8.08
CA ASP A 24 -10.18 12.18 8.88
C ASP A 24 -9.49 12.30 10.24
N ILE A 25 -9.15 13.53 10.59
CA ILE A 25 -8.68 13.92 11.93
C ILE A 25 -9.56 15.09 12.37
N ALA A 26 -10.29 14.95 13.47
CA ALA A 26 -11.18 15.98 13.99
C ALA A 26 -10.45 17.33 14.09
N GLY A 27 -11.10 18.40 13.64
CA GLY A 27 -10.53 19.76 13.65
C GLY A 27 -9.56 20.05 12.50
N HIS A 28 -9.25 19.07 11.64
CA HIS A 28 -8.41 19.27 10.47
C HIS A 28 -9.16 18.91 9.18
N PRO A 29 -9.04 19.69 8.10
CA PRO A 29 -9.68 19.39 6.82
C PRO A 29 -9.00 18.19 6.15
N THR A 30 -9.78 17.35 5.47
CA THR A 30 -9.28 16.21 4.68
C THR A 30 -9.34 16.60 3.22
N ARG A 31 -8.19 16.91 2.62
CA ARG A 31 -8.12 17.50 1.27
C ARG A 31 -7.72 16.49 0.20
N ALA A 32 -7.37 15.26 0.59
CA ALA A 32 -6.83 14.22 -0.28
C ALA A 32 -5.77 14.74 -1.28
N ALA A 33 -4.93 15.67 -0.82
CA ALA A 33 -3.93 16.40 -1.58
C ALA A 33 -4.43 17.03 -2.90
N SER A 34 -5.70 17.47 -2.95
CA SER A 34 -6.33 18.05 -4.15
C SER A 34 -6.74 19.50 -3.96
N ARG A 35 -6.50 20.33 -4.98
CA ARG A 35 -7.02 21.71 -5.03
C ARG A 35 -8.55 21.75 -5.12
N ALA A 36 -9.18 20.70 -5.66
CA ALA A 36 -10.64 20.61 -5.73
C ALA A 36 -11.29 20.49 -4.35
N LEU A 37 -10.52 20.08 -3.33
CA LEU A 37 -10.95 19.93 -1.94
C LEU A 37 -10.25 20.93 -0.99
N ALA A 38 -9.63 21.99 -1.52
CA ALA A 38 -8.90 22.97 -0.70
C ALA A 38 -9.76 23.61 0.40
N ASP A 39 -11.03 23.85 0.08
CA ASP A 39 -12.03 24.50 0.95
C ASP A 39 -12.88 23.48 1.74
N ALA A 40 -12.47 22.20 1.78
CA ALA A 40 -13.15 21.19 2.58
C ALA A 40 -13.20 21.64 4.06
N PRO A 41 -14.37 21.56 4.72
CA PRO A 41 -14.45 21.92 6.13
C PRO A 41 -13.61 20.96 6.98
N PRO A 42 -13.11 21.41 8.15
CA PRO A 42 -12.51 20.51 9.13
C PRO A 42 -13.41 19.31 9.43
N ALA A 43 -12.81 18.12 9.53
CA ALA A 43 -13.57 16.93 9.91
C ALA A 43 -14.17 17.12 11.32
N ALA A 44 -15.45 16.77 11.48
CA ALA A 44 -16.13 16.89 12.76
C ALA A 44 -15.71 15.79 13.76
N GLN A 45 -15.21 14.66 13.28
CA GLN A 45 -14.82 13.51 14.07
C GLN A 45 -13.54 12.89 13.52
N HIS A 46 -12.81 12.19 14.39
CA HIS A 46 -11.69 11.36 13.96
C HIS A 46 -12.21 10.15 13.19
N ALA A 47 -11.46 9.72 12.18
CA ALA A 47 -11.58 8.37 11.65
C ALA A 47 -11.40 7.35 12.79
N ASP A 48 -12.01 6.16 12.69
CA ASP A 48 -11.89 5.13 13.73
C ASP A 48 -10.44 4.78 14.02
N VAL A 49 -9.61 4.65 12.98
CA VAL A 49 -8.17 4.36 13.10
C VAL A 49 -7.40 5.46 13.81
N VAL A 50 -7.79 6.72 13.64
CA VAL A 50 -7.16 7.87 14.31
C VAL A 50 -7.50 7.88 15.79
N ARG A 51 -8.79 7.68 16.13
CA ARG A 51 -9.21 7.55 17.53
C ARG A 51 -8.49 6.41 18.23
N LEU A 52 -8.42 5.23 17.60
CA LEU A 52 -7.75 4.06 18.17
C LEU A 52 -6.23 4.28 18.37
N LEU A 53 -5.56 4.97 17.46
CA LEU A 53 -4.15 5.36 17.64
C LEU A 53 -3.95 6.25 18.87
N LEU A 54 -4.81 7.27 19.04
CA LEU A 54 -4.76 8.18 20.18
C LEU A 54 -5.04 7.43 21.50
N ASP A 55 -6.05 6.56 21.51
CA ASP A 55 -6.38 5.70 22.65
C ASP A 55 -5.21 4.76 23.02
N ALA A 56 -4.45 4.30 22.02
CA ALA A 56 -3.25 3.48 22.20
C ALA A 56 -1.97 4.28 22.54
N GLY A 57 -2.08 5.61 22.70
CA GLY A 57 -0.99 6.48 23.14
C GLY A 57 -0.01 6.94 22.05
N TRP A 58 -0.33 6.71 20.76
CA TRP A 58 0.49 7.21 19.65
C TRP A 58 0.40 8.73 19.52
N GLN A 59 1.47 9.34 19.01
CA GLN A 59 1.53 10.78 18.75
C GLN A 59 1.39 11.04 17.24
N ILE A 60 0.30 11.67 16.83
CA ILE A 60 0.12 12.09 15.44
C ILE A 60 0.97 13.33 15.17
N ALA A 61 1.83 13.26 14.15
CA ALA A 61 2.75 14.32 13.74
C ALA A 61 2.24 15.20 12.59
N GLY A 62 1.11 14.82 11.98
CA GLY A 62 0.46 15.60 10.93
C GLY A 62 -0.19 14.76 9.84
N LYS A 63 -0.63 15.45 8.80
CA LYS A 63 -1.27 14.90 7.60
C LYS A 63 -0.23 14.65 6.52
N ALA A 64 0.03 13.39 6.19
CA ALA A 64 0.96 12.97 5.17
C ALA A 64 0.42 13.28 3.77
N ASN A 65 1.31 13.75 2.90
CA ASN A 65 1.04 14.02 1.50
C ASN A 65 0.80 12.74 0.70
N MET A 66 0.20 12.86 -0.47
CA MET A 66 -0.24 11.74 -1.28
C MET A 66 -0.41 12.12 -2.75
N HIS A 67 -0.49 11.11 -3.61
CA HIS A 67 -0.99 11.31 -4.96
C HIS A 67 -2.47 11.74 -4.89
N GLU A 68 -2.83 12.74 -5.70
CA GLU A 68 -4.13 13.42 -5.65
C GLU A 68 -5.30 12.42 -5.68
N LEU A 69 -6.25 12.57 -4.74
CA LEU A 69 -7.45 11.74 -4.54
C LEU A 69 -7.19 10.22 -4.40
N ALA A 70 -5.98 9.83 -4.01
CA ALA A 70 -5.53 8.44 -3.94
C ALA A 70 -5.56 7.69 -5.28
N PHE A 71 -5.78 8.40 -6.39
CA PHE A 71 -5.94 7.79 -7.69
C PHE A 71 -4.68 8.00 -8.50
N GLY A 72 -3.62 7.21 -8.23
CA GLY A 72 -2.39 7.17 -9.01
C GLY A 72 -1.19 6.53 -8.28
N MET A 73 -0.19 6.09 -9.05
CA MET A 73 0.89 5.22 -8.57
C MET A 73 2.27 5.89 -8.48
N THR A 74 2.42 7.15 -8.89
CA THR A 74 3.74 7.83 -8.87
C THR A 74 4.02 8.55 -7.56
N GLY A 75 2.99 9.11 -6.93
CA GLY A 75 3.18 10.04 -5.81
C GLY A 75 3.52 11.48 -6.24
N ILE A 76 3.62 11.75 -7.55
CA ILE A 76 3.73 13.12 -8.08
C ILE A 76 2.44 13.87 -7.77
N ASN A 77 2.58 15.10 -7.29
CA ASN A 77 1.46 15.99 -6.99
C ASN A 77 1.86 17.44 -7.24
N ASP A 78 1.17 18.10 -8.17
CA ASP A 78 1.43 19.51 -8.55
C ASP A 78 0.75 20.52 -7.61
N ALA A 79 -0.22 20.07 -6.81
CA ALA A 79 -0.92 20.90 -5.84
C ALA A 79 -0.11 21.09 -4.56
N THR A 80 0.43 20.01 -4.00
CA THR A 80 1.09 19.98 -2.69
C THR A 80 2.60 19.74 -2.78
N GLY A 81 3.12 19.53 -3.99
CA GLY A 81 4.51 19.13 -4.23
C GLY A 81 4.70 17.62 -4.09
N THR A 82 5.77 17.11 -4.70
CA THR A 82 6.07 15.67 -4.70
C THR A 82 6.94 15.28 -3.49
N PRO A 83 6.54 14.29 -2.67
CA PRO A 83 7.39 13.76 -1.61
C PRO A 83 8.72 13.20 -2.15
N VAL A 84 9.78 13.32 -1.37
CA VAL A 84 11.12 12.83 -1.74
C VAL A 84 11.17 11.31 -1.57
N ASN A 85 11.69 10.59 -2.56
CA ASN A 85 12.04 9.18 -2.36
C ASN A 85 13.33 9.09 -1.51
N PRO A 86 13.30 8.44 -0.33
CA PRO A 86 14.43 8.37 0.59
C PRO A 86 15.59 7.49 0.10
N GLN A 87 15.34 6.57 -0.84
CA GLN A 87 16.40 5.73 -1.42
C GLN A 87 17.19 6.50 -2.50
N ASP A 88 16.49 7.33 -3.28
CA ASP A 88 17.04 8.11 -4.39
C ASP A 88 16.09 9.25 -4.75
N ALA A 89 16.47 10.49 -4.42
CA ALA A 89 15.65 11.67 -4.62
C ALA A 89 15.30 11.97 -6.09
N THR A 90 15.97 11.32 -7.06
CA THR A 90 15.63 11.43 -8.47
C THR A 90 14.47 10.53 -8.89
N ARG A 91 14.06 9.58 -8.03
CA ARG A 91 13.00 8.61 -8.30
C ARG A 91 11.67 9.01 -7.70
N ILE A 92 10.60 8.46 -8.28
CA ILE A 92 9.26 8.60 -7.73
C ILE A 92 9.19 7.95 -6.34
N PRO A 93 8.50 8.54 -5.35
CA PRO A 93 8.27 7.90 -4.05
C PRO A 93 7.24 6.75 -4.12
N GLY A 94 6.57 6.59 -5.27
CA GLY A 94 5.44 5.68 -5.42
C GLY A 94 4.16 6.28 -4.83
N GLY A 95 3.02 5.83 -5.31
CA GLY A 95 1.70 6.35 -4.94
C GLY A 95 0.67 5.27 -4.59
N SER A 96 -0.43 5.65 -3.97
CA SER A 96 -0.78 7.03 -3.63
C SER A 96 -0.31 7.49 -2.26
N SER A 97 0.08 6.61 -1.34
CA SER A 97 0.53 6.98 0.02
C SER A 97 2.01 7.45 0.04
N SER A 98 2.35 8.38 -0.86
CA SER A 98 3.72 8.84 -1.12
C SER A 98 4.38 9.51 0.08
N GLY A 99 3.66 10.43 0.74
CA GLY A 99 4.15 11.13 1.93
C GLY A 99 4.33 10.17 3.10
N SER A 100 3.40 9.23 3.30
CA SER A 100 3.48 8.23 4.38
C SER A 100 4.77 7.40 4.29
N ALA A 101 5.07 6.84 3.12
CA ALA A 101 6.28 6.05 2.91
C ALA A 101 7.56 6.90 2.97
N SER A 102 7.52 8.10 2.37
CA SER A 102 8.64 9.05 2.36
C SER A 102 9.04 9.47 3.78
N LEU A 103 8.08 9.89 4.61
CA LEU A 103 8.33 10.34 5.98
C LEU A 103 8.92 9.24 6.86
N VAL A 104 8.43 8.01 6.72
CA VAL A 104 8.97 6.84 7.44
C VAL A 104 10.40 6.53 6.99
N GLY A 105 10.65 6.51 5.68
CA GLY A 105 11.96 6.18 5.13
C GLY A 105 13.01 7.26 5.38
N LEU A 106 12.61 8.53 5.51
CA LEU A 106 13.47 9.64 5.93
C LEU A 106 13.72 9.70 7.44
N GLY A 107 13.09 8.83 8.24
CA GLY A 107 13.25 8.85 9.70
C GLY A 107 12.51 9.99 10.41
N VAL A 108 11.56 10.64 9.75
CA VAL A 108 10.82 11.80 10.28
C VAL A 108 9.75 11.38 11.29
N VAL A 109 9.16 10.21 11.07
CA VAL A 109 8.20 9.56 11.98
C VAL A 109 8.55 8.08 12.16
N ASP A 110 8.05 7.47 13.23
CA ASP A 110 8.27 6.05 13.52
C ASP A 110 7.42 5.15 12.62
N ALA A 111 6.16 5.55 12.40
CA ALA A 111 5.23 4.88 11.50
C ALA A 111 4.41 5.88 10.68
N ALA A 112 3.67 5.38 9.71
CA ALA A 112 2.62 6.17 9.04
C ALA A 112 1.44 5.28 8.68
N LEU A 113 0.24 5.86 8.58
CA LEU A 113 -0.90 5.20 7.94
C LEU A 113 -1.01 5.62 6.48
N GLY A 114 -1.43 4.66 5.65
CA GLY A 114 -1.87 4.91 4.28
C GLY A 114 -3.14 4.13 3.95
N THR A 115 -3.50 4.20 2.67
CA THR A 115 -4.58 3.38 2.09
C THR A 115 -4.08 2.62 0.87
N ASP A 116 -4.64 1.45 0.61
CA ASP A 116 -4.24 0.53 -0.46
C ASP A 116 -5.47 -0.10 -1.15
N THR A 117 -5.86 0.48 -2.29
CA THR A 117 -6.92 -0.01 -3.19
C THR A 117 -6.39 -0.87 -4.33
N GLY A 118 -5.20 -0.54 -4.82
CA GLY A 118 -4.55 -1.23 -5.93
C GLY A 118 -3.04 -1.33 -5.75
N GLY A 119 -2.57 -1.28 -4.51
CA GLY A 119 -1.15 -1.26 -4.17
C GLY A 119 -0.64 0.01 -3.48
N SER A 120 -1.52 0.91 -3.03
CA SER A 120 -1.11 2.24 -2.55
C SER A 120 -0.45 2.27 -1.16
N ILE A 121 -0.29 1.13 -0.48
CA ILE A 121 0.65 0.96 0.64
C ILE A 121 1.91 0.25 0.15
N ARG A 122 1.74 -0.93 -0.46
CA ARG A 122 2.87 -1.78 -0.87
C ARG A 122 3.76 -1.17 -1.94
N GLY A 123 3.19 -0.44 -2.90
CA GLY A 123 3.93 0.26 -3.96
C GLY A 123 4.88 1.32 -3.40
N PRO A 124 4.40 2.34 -2.68
CA PRO A 124 5.26 3.31 -2.01
C PRO A 124 6.25 2.69 -1.03
N ALA A 125 5.88 1.60 -0.33
CA ALA A 125 6.77 0.88 0.57
C ALA A 125 8.00 0.34 -0.17
N ALA A 126 7.77 -0.38 -1.29
CA ALA A 126 8.83 -0.87 -2.16
C ALA A 126 9.65 0.26 -2.81
N CYS A 127 9.01 1.37 -3.19
CA CYS A 127 9.73 2.53 -3.75
C CYS A 127 10.63 3.22 -2.74
N CYS A 128 10.19 3.35 -1.49
CA CYS A 128 10.88 4.07 -0.43
C CYS A 128 11.76 3.15 0.44
N GLY A 129 11.80 1.84 0.17
CA GLY A 129 12.64 0.90 0.92
C GLY A 129 12.23 0.76 2.38
N VAL A 130 10.91 0.82 2.65
CA VAL A 130 10.30 0.64 3.98
C VAL A 130 9.32 -0.52 3.97
N ALA A 131 8.93 -1.02 5.14
CA ALA A 131 7.88 -2.03 5.24
C ALA A 131 6.49 -1.38 5.13
N GLY A 132 5.54 -2.09 4.50
CA GLY A 132 4.16 -1.65 4.41
C GLY A 132 3.18 -2.81 4.32
N LEU A 133 2.13 -2.79 5.14
CA LEU A 133 1.12 -3.86 5.21
C LEU A 133 -0.23 -3.39 4.69
N LYS A 134 -0.73 -4.08 3.67
CA LYS A 134 -2.16 -4.08 3.34
C LYS A 134 -2.81 -5.23 4.11
N PRO A 135 -3.64 -4.96 5.13
CA PRO A 135 -4.29 -6.03 5.89
C PRO A 135 -5.36 -6.74 5.04
N THR A 136 -5.90 -7.83 5.58
CA THR A 136 -7.08 -8.51 5.04
C THR A 136 -8.20 -7.48 4.82
N PHE A 137 -8.86 -7.55 3.67
CA PHE A 137 -9.99 -6.65 3.39
C PHE A 137 -11.06 -6.78 4.49
N GLY A 138 -11.47 -5.65 5.06
CA GLY A 138 -12.43 -5.58 6.16
C GLY A 138 -11.86 -5.77 7.57
N ARG A 139 -10.55 -6.04 7.74
CA ARG A 139 -9.92 -6.19 9.07
C ARG A 139 -9.84 -4.88 9.86
N VAL A 140 -9.61 -3.76 9.17
CA VAL A 140 -9.46 -2.42 9.76
C VAL A 140 -10.67 -1.56 9.38
N SER A 141 -11.24 -0.84 10.35
CA SER A 141 -12.36 0.08 10.09
C SER A 141 -11.93 1.19 9.11
N ARG A 142 -12.85 1.55 8.21
CA ARG A 142 -12.70 2.66 7.26
C ARG A 142 -13.60 3.85 7.56
N ARG A 143 -14.29 3.87 8.69
CA ARG A 143 -15.13 5.02 9.06
C ARG A 143 -14.25 6.27 9.14
N GLY A 144 -14.62 7.31 8.40
CA GLY A 144 -13.84 8.55 8.27
C GLY A 144 -12.66 8.45 7.29
N VAL A 145 -12.71 7.55 6.31
CA VAL A 145 -11.66 7.38 5.29
C VAL A 145 -12.25 7.52 3.90
N ALA A 146 -11.65 8.34 3.06
CA ALA A 146 -12.05 8.55 1.67
C ALA A 146 -11.36 7.55 0.70
N PRO A 147 -12.06 7.02 -0.32
CA PRO A 147 -13.50 7.12 -0.52
C PRO A 147 -14.28 6.33 0.55
N ALA A 148 -15.48 6.83 0.88
CA ALA A 148 -16.31 6.26 1.94
C ALA A 148 -16.77 4.83 1.62
N ASP A 149 -17.15 4.60 0.35
CA ASP A 149 -17.62 3.31 -0.13
C ASP A 149 -16.63 2.69 -1.11
N THR A 150 -16.18 1.47 -0.83
CA THR A 150 -15.24 0.73 -1.66
C THR A 150 -15.24 -0.75 -1.32
N THR A 151 -14.94 -1.59 -2.31
CA THR A 151 -14.84 -3.05 -2.18
C THR A 151 -13.40 -3.56 -2.25
N LEU A 152 -12.41 -2.66 -2.19
CA LEU A 152 -10.99 -3.00 -2.37
C LEU A 152 -10.06 -2.30 -1.37
N ASP A 153 -10.38 -1.05 -1.00
CA ASP A 153 -9.42 -0.21 -0.29
C ASP A 153 -9.25 -0.63 1.18
N CYS A 154 -8.01 -0.73 1.63
CA CYS A 154 -7.65 -1.08 3.01
C CYS A 154 -6.85 0.04 3.66
N VAL A 155 -6.99 0.26 4.97
CA VAL A 155 -6.09 1.13 5.75
C VAL A 155 -5.02 0.27 6.38
N GLY A 156 -3.76 0.69 6.33
CA GLY A 156 -2.66 -0.07 6.90
C GLY A 156 -1.40 0.75 7.16
N PRO A 157 -0.45 0.20 7.95
CA PRO A 157 0.72 0.91 8.41
C PRO A 157 1.94 0.78 7.47
N PHE A 158 2.84 1.74 7.60
CA PHE A 158 4.23 1.72 7.18
C PHE A 158 5.15 1.82 8.40
N ALA A 159 6.31 1.16 8.36
CA ALA A 159 7.40 1.37 9.31
C ALA A 159 8.76 0.97 8.71
N ARG A 160 9.86 1.28 9.40
CA ARG A 160 11.20 0.84 8.98
C ARG A 160 11.53 -0.60 9.38
N ASP A 161 10.80 -1.14 10.35
CA ASP A 161 10.97 -2.50 10.86
C ASP A 161 9.62 -3.17 11.17
N ILE A 162 9.58 -4.51 11.14
CA ILE A 162 8.34 -5.28 11.31
C ILE A 162 7.75 -5.15 12.73
N ARG A 163 8.58 -4.95 13.75
CA ARG A 163 8.11 -4.78 15.13
C ARG A 163 7.28 -3.51 15.28
N THR A 164 7.76 -2.39 14.74
CA THR A 164 7.06 -1.10 14.75
C THR A 164 5.81 -1.16 13.88
N LEU A 165 5.90 -1.81 12.71
CA LEU A 165 4.76 -2.04 11.82
C LEU A 165 3.63 -2.83 12.53
N ALA A 166 3.97 -3.92 13.21
CA ALA A 166 3.02 -4.73 13.97
C ALA A 166 2.44 -3.98 15.18
N ALA A 167 3.20 -3.08 15.81
CA ALA A 167 2.68 -2.22 16.87
C ALA A 167 1.64 -1.21 16.34
N ALA A 168 1.90 -0.60 15.19
CA ALA A 168 0.94 0.30 14.53
C ALA A 168 -0.32 -0.47 14.08
N MET A 169 -0.14 -1.67 13.53
CA MET A 169 -1.26 -2.55 13.15
C MET A 169 -2.14 -2.91 14.36
N ALA A 170 -1.52 -3.29 15.48
CA ALA A 170 -2.24 -3.60 16.72
C ALA A 170 -3.05 -2.42 17.28
N ALA A 171 -2.58 -1.19 17.05
CA ALA A 171 -3.31 0.00 17.47
C ALA A 171 -4.58 0.22 16.63
N ILE A 172 -4.55 -0.05 15.32
CA ILE A 172 -5.68 0.25 14.42
C ILE A 172 -6.63 -0.94 14.19
N ALA A 173 -6.24 -2.16 14.57
CA ALA A 173 -7.00 -3.38 14.36
C ALA A 173 -7.27 -4.10 15.70
N PRO A 174 -8.41 -3.83 16.36
CA PRO A 174 -8.79 -4.54 17.57
C PRO A 174 -8.75 -6.06 17.37
N GLY A 175 -8.08 -6.76 18.29
CA GLY A 175 -7.89 -8.21 18.20
C GLY A 175 -6.71 -8.66 17.33
N PHE A 176 -5.87 -7.74 16.84
CA PHE A 176 -4.58 -8.10 16.26
C PHE A 176 -3.57 -8.48 17.35
N ASP A 177 -3.01 -9.68 17.26
CA ASP A 177 -2.15 -10.26 18.31
C ASP A 177 -0.66 -10.08 17.97
N ARG A 178 0.01 -9.18 18.70
CA ARG A 178 1.44 -8.89 18.53
C ARG A 178 2.35 -10.06 18.89
N VAL A 179 1.93 -10.96 19.78
CA VAL A 179 2.70 -12.14 20.14
C VAL A 179 2.69 -13.12 18.98
N ARG A 180 1.52 -13.34 18.36
CA ARG A 180 1.42 -14.14 17.12
C ARG A 180 2.17 -13.50 15.96
N ALA A 181 2.09 -12.18 15.82
CA ALA A 181 2.80 -11.44 14.78
C ALA A 181 4.34 -11.46 14.92
N ALA A 182 4.86 -11.90 16.07
CA ALA A 182 6.28 -12.07 16.34
C ALA A 182 6.65 -13.55 16.60
N ALA A 183 5.73 -14.48 16.35
CA ALA A 183 5.98 -15.90 16.57
C ALA A 183 7.05 -16.42 15.60
N PRO A 184 7.86 -17.42 16.00
CA PRO A 184 8.79 -18.06 15.08
C PRO A 184 8.07 -18.65 13.87
N ALA A 185 8.60 -18.44 12.67
CA ALA A 185 8.08 -19.00 11.42
C ALA A 185 8.66 -20.40 11.10
N ALA A 186 9.22 -21.10 12.10
CA ALA A 186 9.88 -22.38 11.89
C ALA A 186 8.89 -23.44 11.37
N GLY A 187 9.27 -24.12 10.29
CA GLY A 187 8.44 -25.14 9.64
C GLY A 187 7.32 -24.60 8.76
N CYS A 188 7.24 -23.28 8.53
CA CYS A 188 6.35 -22.72 7.53
C CYS A 188 6.81 -23.07 6.12
N THR A 189 5.84 -23.25 5.20
CA THR A 189 6.09 -23.47 3.77
C THR A 189 5.83 -22.20 2.97
N ILE A 190 6.73 -21.88 2.05
CA ILE A 190 6.61 -20.77 1.10
C ILE A 190 6.17 -21.30 -0.28
N ALA A 191 5.21 -20.64 -0.92
CA ALA A 191 5.00 -20.79 -2.35
C ALA A 191 5.51 -19.54 -3.10
N ARG A 192 6.55 -19.71 -3.93
CA ARG A 192 7.09 -18.65 -4.77
C ARG A 192 6.23 -18.51 -6.03
N VAL A 193 5.59 -17.36 -6.20
CA VAL A 193 4.78 -17.12 -7.40
C VAL A 193 5.69 -16.75 -8.56
N ILE A 194 5.61 -17.52 -9.65
CA ILE A 194 6.37 -17.25 -10.87
C ILE A 194 5.74 -16.08 -11.62
N VAL A 195 6.51 -15.01 -11.80
CA VAL A 195 6.08 -13.76 -12.45
C VAL A 195 7.24 -13.14 -13.22
N ASP A 196 6.91 -12.31 -14.20
CA ASP A 196 7.91 -11.50 -14.90
C ASP A 196 8.33 -10.29 -14.04
N ALA A 197 9.62 -10.20 -13.76
CA ALA A 197 10.25 -9.09 -13.06
C ALA A 197 11.68 -8.88 -13.56
N ASP A 198 12.25 -7.73 -13.22
CA ASP A 198 13.67 -7.43 -13.43
C ASP A 198 14.55 -8.57 -12.89
N PRO A 199 15.51 -9.09 -13.68
CA PRO A 199 16.33 -10.22 -13.28
C PRO A 199 17.08 -10.03 -11.95
N ALA A 200 17.50 -8.81 -11.61
CA ALA A 200 18.17 -8.53 -10.35
C ALA A 200 17.20 -8.67 -9.16
N ILE A 201 15.93 -8.29 -9.34
CA ILE A 201 14.89 -8.44 -8.33
C ILE A 201 14.51 -9.92 -8.16
N ALA A 202 14.35 -10.65 -9.27
CA ALA A 202 14.08 -12.09 -9.23
C ALA A 202 15.22 -12.86 -8.53
N ALA A 203 16.48 -12.56 -8.87
CA ALA A 203 17.64 -13.16 -8.21
C ALA A 203 17.71 -12.84 -6.71
N ALA A 204 17.37 -11.62 -6.31
CA ALA A 204 17.31 -11.22 -4.90
C ALA A 204 16.20 -11.94 -4.14
N LEU A 205 15.02 -12.11 -4.76
CA LEU A 205 13.92 -12.90 -4.19
C LEU A 205 14.37 -14.35 -3.94
N ASP A 206 15.03 -14.95 -4.92
CA ASP A 206 15.52 -16.33 -4.81
C ASP A 206 16.57 -16.48 -3.70
N ALA A 207 17.45 -15.48 -3.57
CA ALA A 207 18.40 -15.42 -2.47
C ALA A 207 17.71 -15.28 -1.10
N ALA A 208 16.67 -14.44 -1.00
CA ALA A 208 15.89 -14.27 0.23
C ALA A 208 15.16 -15.55 0.64
N VAL A 209 14.52 -16.25 -0.32
CA VAL A 209 13.87 -17.54 -0.07
C VAL A 209 14.88 -18.58 0.42
N ARG A 210 16.05 -18.70 -0.23
CA ARG A 210 17.12 -19.60 0.25
C ARG A 210 17.64 -19.22 1.65
N ALA A 211 17.88 -17.94 1.89
CA ALA A 211 18.39 -17.43 3.16
C ALA A 211 17.39 -17.65 4.32
N SER A 212 16.08 -17.70 4.01
CA SER A 212 15.06 -18.00 5.02
C SER A 212 15.19 -19.40 5.63
N GLY A 213 15.79 -20.35 4.92
CA GLY A 213 15.89 -21.75 5.35
C GLY A 213 14.54 -22.48 5.48
N LEU A 214 13.44 -21.90 4.97
CA LEU A 214 12.11 -22.50 4.97
C LEU A 214 11.90 -23.35 3.72
N ASP A 215 11.03 -24.35 3.83
CA ASP A 215 10.62 -25.17 2.68
C ASP A 215 9.91 -24.28 1.66
N SER A 216 10.26 -24.44 0.38
CA SER A 216 9.70 -23.61 -0.68
C SER A 216 9.41 -24.41 -1.95
N HIS A 217 8.35 -24.04 -2.66
CA HIS A 217 8.03 -24.55 -3.99
C HIS A 217 7.49 -23.44 -4.89
N ASP A 218 7.48 -23.67 -6.19
CA ASP A 218 6.97 -22.72 -7.16
C ASP A 218 5.47 -22.93 -7.43
N VAL A 219 4.76 -21.83 -7.67
CA VAL A 219 3.35 -21.83 -8.08
C VAL A 219 3.12 -20.79 -9.17
N VAL A 220 2.17 -21.07 -10.06
CA VAL A 220 1.70 -20.13 -11.09
C VAL A 220 0.28 -19.71 -10.74
N LEU A 221 0.01 -18.41 -10.81
CA LEU A 221 -1.34 -17.85 -10.67
C LEU A 221 -1.80 -17.30 -12.02
N ASP A 222 -2.31 -18.19 -12.87
CA ASP A 222 -2.67 -17.89 -14.27
C ASP A 222 -3.64 -16.70 -14.43
N ASP A 223 -4.52 -16.46 -13.45
CA ASP A 223 -5.50 -15.37 -13.52
C ASP A 223 -4.94 -14.01 -13.08
N MET A 224 -3.66 -13.92 -12.72
CA MET A 224 -3.06 -12.66 -12.24
C MET A 224 -3.20 -11.49 -13.24
N PRO A 225 -2.98 -11.66 -14.57
CA PRO A 225 -3.20 -10.58 -15.54
C PRO A 225 -4.67 -10.16 -15.65
N ALA A 226 -5.60 -11.13 -15.61
CA ALA A 226 -7.03 -10.84 -15.62
C ALA A 226 -7.44 -10.09 -14.34
N ALA A 227 -6.94 -10.52 -13.18
CA ALA A 227 -7.17 -9.87 -11.89
C ALA A 227 -6.62 -8.44 -11.84
N PHE A 228 -5.48 -8.19 -12.47
CA PHE A 228 -4.92 -6.85 -12.60
C PHE A 228 -5.85 -5.91 -13.39
N ALA A 229 -6.43 -6.39 -14.49
CA ALA A 229 -7.39 -5.64 -15.30
C ALA A 229 -8.73 -5.46 -14.58
N ALA A 230 -9.28 -6.51 -13.99
CA ALA A 230 -10.53 -6.49 -13.24
C ALA A 230 -10.47 -5.50 -12.05
N GLY A 231 -9.36 -5.50 -11.30
CA GLY A 231 -9.14 -4.53 -10.24
C GLY A 231 -9.19 -3.08 -10.74
N LEU A 232 -8.69 -2.79 -11.95
CA LEU A 232 -8.76 -1.44 -12.52
C LEU A 232 -10.20 -1.02 -12.83
N SER A 233 -11.01 -1.91 -13.40
CA SER A 233 -12.43 -1.63 -13.70
C SER A 233 -13.20 -1.24 -12.44
N ILE A 234 -12.99 -1.99 -11.35
CA ILE A 234 -13.65 -1.72 -10.06
C ILE A 234 -13.16 -0.41 -9.45
N ILE A 235 -11.83 -0.19 -9.43
CA ILE A 235 -11.23 1.07 -8.96
C ILE A 235 -11.80 2.25 -9.75
N ASN A 236 -11.89 2.15 -11.07
CA ASN A 236 -12.42 3.20 -11.94
C ASN A 236 -13.87 3.53 -11.57
N ALA A 237 -14.75 2.53 -11.52
CA ALA A 237 -16.15 2.77 -11.18
C ALA A 237 -16.34 3.39 -9.79
N GLU A 238 -15.64 2.87 -8.77
CA GLU A 238 -15.73 3.37 -7.40
C GLU A 238 -15.16 4.78 -7.26
N THR A 239 -14.01 5.06 -7.88
CA THR A 239 -13.36 6.37 -7.84
C THR A 239 -14.18 7.41 -8.61
N SER A 240 -14.73 7.04 -9.77
CA SER A 240 -15.61 7.91 -10.55
C SER A 240 -16.89 8.25 -9.77
N ARG A 241 -17.50 7.27 -9.09
CA ARG A 241 -18.64 7.51 -8.20
C ARG A 241 -18.30 8.44 -7.03
N ALA A 242 -17.14 8.25 -6.41
CA ALA A 242 -16.73 9.04 -5.25
C ALA A 242 -16.32 10.48 -5.62
N PHE A 243 -15.60 10.65 -6.72
CA PHE A 243 -14.88 11.89 -7.03
C PHE A 243 -15.13 12.47 -8.42
N GLY A 244 -15.90 11.79 -9.28
CA GLY A 244 -16.16 12.22 -10.65
C GLY A 244 -16.83 13.60 -10.75
N HIS A 245 -17.60 13.99 -9.74
CA HIS A 245 -18.19 15.33 -9.65
C HIS A 245 -17.13 16.45 -9.57
N LEU A 246 -15.92 16.16 -9.08
CA LEU A 246 -14.83 17.14 -8.97
C LEU A 246 -14.26 17.56 -10.33
N VAL A 247 -14.50 16.78 -11.39
CA VAL A 247 -14.11 17.12 -12.77
C VAL A 247 -14.71 18.47 -13.20
N ALA A 248 -15.95 18.76 -12.80
CA ALA A 248 -16.62 20.02 -13.12
C ALA A 248 -16.00 21.26 -12.44
N THR A 249 -15.16 21.06 -11.41
CA THR A 249 -14.50 22.18 -10.70
C THR A 249 -13.38 22.82 -11.52
N GLY A 250 -12.80 22.08 -12.48
CA GLY A 250 -11.60 22.51 -13.22
C GLY A 250 -10.34 22.67 -12.36
N LYS A 251 -10.35 22.16 -11.11
CA LYS A 251 -9.24 22.31 -10.15
C LYS A 251 -8.33 21.08 -10.02
N LEU A 252 -8.66 19.97 -10.68
CA LEU A 252 -7.88 18.73 -10.62
C LEU A 252 -6.59 18.83 -11.46
N GLY A 253 -5.56 18.06 -11.10
CA GLY A 253 -4.41 17.85 -11.98
C GLY A 253 -4.82 17.21 -13.32
N ALA A 254 -4.11 17.55 -14.40
CA ALA A 254 -4.49 17.12 -15.75
C ALA A 254 -4.54 15.59 -15.93
N ASP A 255 -3.57 14.85 -15.34
CA ASP A 255 -3.59 13.37 -15.35
C ASP A 255 -4.83 12.82 -14.64
N LEU A 256 -5.13 13.36 -13.46
CA LEU A 256 -6.27 12.93 -12.66
C LEU A 256 -7.61 13.22 -13.34
N ASP A 257 -7.77 14.40 -13.94
CA ASP A 257 -8.96 14.76 -14.71
C ASP A 257 -9.20 13.77 -15.87
N ALA A 258 -8.16 13.51 -16.68
CA ALA A 258 -8.25 12.56 -17.79
C ALA A 258 -8.61 11.15 -17.32
N ARG A 259 -8.03 10.71 -16.19
CA ARG A 259 -8.30 9.40 -15.60
C ARG A 259 -9.70 9.29 -15.02
N LEU A 260 -10.22 10.33 -14.37
CA LEU A 260 -11.61 10.34 -13.88
C LEU A 260 -12.63 10.34 -15.02
N ARG A 261 -12.36 11.07 -16.12
CA ARG A 261 -13.19 11.01 -17.33
C ARG A 261 -13.19 9.63 -17.97
N THR A 262 -12.03 8.99 -18.04
CA THR A 262 -11.92 7.60 -18.51
C THR A 262 -12.62 6.64 -17.56
N ALA A 263 -12.47 6.83 -16.25
CA ALA A 263 -13.10 5.99 -15.25
C ALA A 263 -14.64 6.03 -15.32
N ALA A 264 -15.21 7.19 -15.68
CA ALA A 264 -16.65 7.38 -15.87
C ALA A 264 -17.24 6.57 -17.05
N THR A 265 -16.42 6.02 -17.95
CA THR A 265 -16.90 5.18 -19.06
C THR A 265 -16.96 3.69 -18.72
N THR A 266 -16.63 3.31 -17.48
CA THR A 266 -16.70 1.91 -17.02
C THR A 266 -18.13 1.40 -17.08
N THR A 267 -18.36 0.31 -17.82
CA THR A 267 -19.70 -0.23 -18.06
C THR A 267 -20.13 -1.24 -17.00
N PRO A 268 -21.45 -1.44 -16.79
CA PRO A 268 -21.94 -2.53 -15.93
C PRO A 268 -21.46 -3.92 -16.35
N ALA A 269 -21.30 -4.16 -17.66
CA ALA A 269 -20.77 -5.42 -18.18
C ALA A 269 -19.30 -5.63 -17.79
N ALA A 270 -18.47 -4.58 -17.87
CA ALA A 270 -17.08 -4.64 -17.43
C ALA A 270 -16.96 -4.89 -15.92
N LEU A 271 -17.90 -4.37 -15.11
CA LEU A 271 -17.96 -4.65 -13.68
C LEU A 271 -18.40 -6.08 -13.38
N ALA A 272 -19.40 -6.60 -14.09
CA ALA A 272 -19.83 -7.99 -13.94
C ALA A 272 -18.70 -8.97 -14.28
N GLU A 273 -17.96 -8.72 -15.36
CA GLU A 273 -16.77 -9.50 -15.71
C GLU A 273 -15.68 -9.39 -14.64
N ALA A 274 -15.42 -8.17 -14.13
CA ALA A 274 -14.44 -7.97 -13.08
C ALA A 274 -14.77 -8.74 -11.79
N GLU A 275 -16.05 -8.83 -11.43
CA GLU A 275 -16.49 -9.64 -10.27
C GLU A 275 -16.38 -11.15 -10.53
N ALA A 276 -16.62 -11.62 -11.76
CA ALA A 276 -16.36 -13.02 -12.11
C ALA A 276 -14.87 -13.37 -12.00
N VAL A 277 -13.99 -12.47 -12.47
CA VAL A 277 -12.54 -12.60 -12.31
C VAL A 277 -12.15 -12.53 -10.83
N ARG A 278 -12.75 -11.64 -10.03
CA ARG A 278 -12.52 -11.55 -8.58
C ARG A 278 -12.75 -12.91 -7.92
N ALA A 279 -13.89 -13.55 -8.19
CA ALA A 279 -14.24 -14.85 -7.61
C ALA A 279 -13.23 -15.93 -8.01
N ARG A 280 -12.89 -16.02 -9.30
CA ARG A 280 -11.95 -17.02 -9.82
C ARG A 280 -10.52 -16.85 -9.28
N PHE A 281 -9.99 -15.63 -9.34
CA PHE A 281 -8.65 -15.34 -8.82
C PHE A 281 -8.58 -15.52 -7.31
N THR A 282 -9.64 -15.17 -6.58
CA THR A 282 -9.73 -15.44 -5.14
C THR A 282 -9.57 -16.93 -4.84
N ALA A 283 -10.36 -17.78 -5.52
CA ALA A 283 -10.27 -19.22 -5.34
C ALA A 283 -8.89 -19.78 -5.70
N GLN A 284 -8.24 -19.23 -6.73
CA GLN A 284 -6.88 -19.62 -7.11
C GLN A 284 -5.85 -19.30 -6.02
N VAL A 285 -5.92 -18.11 -5.40
CA VAL A 285 -5.03 -17.72 -4.30
C VAL A 285 -5.31 -18.56 -3.06
N ASP A 286 -6.59 -18.79 -2.72
CA ASP A 286 -6.99 -19.65 -1.59
C ASP A 286 -6.43 -21.08 -1.77
N ALA A 287 -6.56 -21.67 -2.97
CA ALA A 287 -6.03 -23.01 -3.30
C ALA A 287 -4.50 -23.09 -3.27
N ALA A 288 -3.79 -22.05 -3.74
CA ALA A 288 -2.34 -21.99 -3.62
C ALA A 288 -1.91 -21.96 -2.14
N LEU A 289 -2.63 -21.19 -1.33
CA LEU A 289 -2.38 -21.13 0.10
C LEU A 289 -2.77 -22.43 0.80
N GLU A 290 -3.70 -23.28 0.35
CA GLU A 290 -3.89 -24.63 0.95
C GLU A 290 -2.61 -25.47 1.05
N ARG A 291 -1.61 -25.19 0.19
CA ARG A 291 -0.33 -25.91 0.11
C ARG A 291 0.87 -25.14 0.67
N ALA A 292 0.66 -23.92 1.16
CA ALA A 292 1.72 -23.06 1.72
C ALA A 292 1.18 -22.13 2.82
N ASP A 293 2.04 -21.67 3.72
CA ASP A 293 1.65 -20.68 4.72
C ASP A 293 1.53 -19.28 4.11
N VAL A 294 2.41 -18.96 3.16
CA VAL A 294 2.41 -17.70 2.42
C VAL A 294 2.80 -17.89 0.96
N LEU A 295 2.34 -16.97 0.12
CA LEU A 295 2.90 -16.74 -1.20
C LEU A 295 3.97 -15.65 -1.11
N VAL A 296 5.07 -15.79 -1.85
CA VAL A 296 6.08 -14.74 -2.03
C VAL A 296 6.32 -14.42 -3.48
N LEU A 297 6.54 -13.13 -3.77
CA LEU A 297 6.83 -12.60 -5.10
C LEU A 297 7.45 -11.20 -5.00
N PRO A 298 8.01 -10.62 -6.07
CA PRO A 298 8.39 -9.22 -6.07
C PRO A 298 7.19 -8.32 -5.81
N THR A 299 7.35 -7.26 -5.01
CA THR A 299 6.28 -6.26 -4.82
C THR A 299 6.05 -5.45 -6.09
N LEU A 300 7.13 -5.07 -6.78
CA LEU A 300 7.09 -4.36 -8.05
C LEU A 300 7.91 -5.15 -9.07
N PRO A 301 7.51 -5.15 -10.36
CA PRO A 301 8.25 -5.86 -11.40
C PRO A 301 9.60 -5.21 -11.72
N ALA A 302 9.78 -3.92 -11.40
CA ALA A 302 11.03 -3.18 -11.61
C ALA A 302 11.21 -2.12 -10.52
N LEU A 303 12.42 -1.58 -10.41
CA LEU A 303 12.69 -0.41 -9.56
C LEU A 303 11.85 0.81 -10.01
N PRO A 304 11.49 1.73 -9.09
CA PRO A 304 10.72 2.92 -9.45
C PRO A 304 11.45 3.77 -10.50
N ILE A 305 10.70 4.24 -11.49
CA ILE A 305 11.22 5.15 -12.51
C ILE A 305 11.67 6.50 -11.92
N THR A 306 12.45 7.25 -12.68
CA THR A 306 12.82 8.61 -12.29
C THR A 306 11.65 9.58 -12.42
N LEU A 307 11.70 10.68 -11.68
CA LEU A 307 10.77 11.81 -11.84
C LEU A 307 10.82 12.38 -13.27
N ALA A 308 11.99 12.37 -13.91
CA ALA A 308 12.15 12.78 -15.31
C ALA A 308 11.39 11.84 -16.25
N GLN A 309 11.60 10.52 -16.15
CA GLN A 309 10.88 9.52 -16.94
C GLN A 309 9.36 9.63 -16.77
N ALA A 310 8.89 9.85 -15.54
CA ALA A 310 7.46 10.03 -15.28
C ALA A 310 6.89 11.28 -15.96
N ARG A 311 7.64 12.40 -15.96
CA ARG A 311 7.27 13.65 -16.64
C ARG A 311 7.31 13.53 -18.16
N ASP A 312 8.20 12.68 -18.68
CA ASP A 312 8.30 12.36 -20.11
C ASP A 312 7.19 11.38 -20.57
N GLY A 313 6.27 11.00 -19.68
CA GLY A 313 5.10 10.19 -20.02
C GLY A 313 5.32 8.68 -20.00
N VAL A 314 6.40 8.18 -19.39
CA VAL A 314 6.59 6.74 -19.19
C VAL A 314 5.42 6.18 -18.37
N SER A 315 4.72 5.20 -18.93
CA SER A 315 3.57 4.58 -18.28
C SER A 315 3.98 3.84 -17.01
N VAL A 316 3.25 4.11 -15.93
CA VAL A 316 3.42 3.45 -14.61
C VAL A 316 2.29 2.48 -14.29
N ILE A 317 1.40 2.19 -15.25
CA ILE A 317 0.24 1.33 -15.01
C ILE A 317 0.71 -0.06 -14.54
N ALA A 318 1.67 -0.64 -15.26
CA ALA A 318 2.23 -1.96 -14.98
C ALA A 318 3.02 -2.04 -13.67
N MET A 319 3.37 -0.90 -13.05
CA MET A 319 4.06 -0.88 -11.74
C MET A 319 3.28 -1.64 -10.67
N SER A 320 1.94 -1.61 -10.75
CA SER A 320 1.06 -2.29 -9.79
C SER A 320 0.61 -3.70 -10.20
N SER A 321 1.20 -4.27 -11.26
CA SER A 321 0.79 -5.58 -11.82
C SER A 321 0.86 -6.70 -10.80
N LEU A 322 1.83 -6.65 -9.89
CA LEU A 322 2.07 -7.71 -8.89
C LEU A 322 1.36 -7.47 -7.55
N ILE A 323 0.75 -6.30 -7.33
CA ILE A 323 0.13 -5.93 -6.04
C ILE A 323 -1.39 -5.76 -6.12
N ARG A 324 -1.91 -5.17 -7.21
CA ARG A 324 -3.35 -4.95 -7.39
C ARG A 324 -4.18 -6.25 -7.39
N PRO A 325 -3.73 -7.38 -7.97
CA PRO A 325 -4.48 -8.63 -7.89
C PRO A 325 -4.84 -9.03 -6.45
N PHE A 326 -3.97 -8.78 -5.48
CA PHE A 326 -4.22 -9.12 -4.07
C PHE A 326 -5.13 -8.12 -3.34
N ASN A 327 -5.38 -6.93 -3.91
CA ASN A 327 -6.52 -6.11 -3.48
C ASN A 327 -7.83 -6.74 -3.94
N LEU A 328 -7.87 -7.19 -5.21
CA LEU A 328 -9.06 -7.82 -5.79
C LEU A 328 -9.49 -9.03 -4.98
N SER A 329 -8.53 -9.91 -4.64
CA SER A 329 -8.82 -11.11 -3.84
C SER A 329 -9.00 -10.85 -2.34
N GLY A 330 -8.63 -9.67 -1.84
CA GLY A 330 -8.81 -9.27 -0.44
C GLY A 330 -7.80 -9.86 0.56
N HIS A 331 -6.83 -10.65 0.11
CA HIS A 331 -5.81 -11.29 0.96
C HIS A 331 -4.87 -10.28 1.61
N PRO A 332 -4.40 -10.47 2.86
CA PRO A 332 -3.37 -9.62 3.45
C PRO A 332 -2.07 -9.76 2.67
N ALA A 333 -1.38 -8.64 2.45
CA ALA A 333 -0.13 -8.60 1.72
C ALA A 333 0.81 -7.54 2.31
N LEU A 334 2.05 -7.92 2.59
CA LEU A 334 3.10 -7.06 3.12
C LEU A 334 4.21 -6.88 2.10
N SER A 335 4.72 -5.66 1.93
CA SER A 335 5.98 -5.41 1.23
C SER A 335 7.09 -5.19 2.25
N LEU A 336 8.17 -5.97 2.16
CA LEU A 336 9.37 -5.88 2.97
C LEU A 336 10.54 -5.41 2.08
N PRO A 337 11.43 -4.52 2.56
CA PRO A 337 12.60 -4.12 1.79
C PRO A 337 13.49 -5.31 1.44
N LEU A 338 13.81 -5.45 0.15
CA LEU A 338 14.62 -6.53 -0.41
C LEU A 338 15.94 -5.95 -0.95
N PRO A 339 17.09 -6.17 -0.31
CA PRO A 339 18.38 -5.72 -0.79
C PRO A 339 18.71 -6.28 -2.19
N LEU A 340 19.29 -5.44 -3.05
CA LEU A 340 19.76 -5.85 -4.37
C LEU A 340 21.30 -5.85 -4.40
N ALA A 341 21.89 -6.85 -5.05
CA ALA A 341 23.34 -6.92 -5.19
C ALA A 341 23.87 -5.75 -6.05
N GLY A 342 24.96 -5.13 -5.61
CA GLY A 342 25.67 -4.10 -6.38
C GLY A 342 25.01 -2.71 -6.40
N THR A 343 23.98 -2.46 -5.57
CA THR A 343 23.32 -1.15 -5.47
C THR A 343 22.83 -0.88 -4.04
N PRO A 344 22.81 0.38 -3.58
CA PRO A 344 22.19 0.72 -2.28
C PRO A 344 20.65 0.68 -2.32
N LEU A 345 20.05 0.58 -3.51
CA LEU A 345 18.59 0.52 -3.67
C LEU A 345 18.05 -0.84 -3.24
N LYS A 346 16.90 -0.81 -2.57
CA LYS A 346 16.12 -2.00 -2.20
C LYS A 346 14.88 -2.08 -3.10
N ALA A 347 14.59 -3.30 -3.56
CA ALA A 347 13.29 -3.65 -4.11
C ALA A 347 12.31 -3.99 -2.96
N GLY A 348 11.14 -4.53 -3.30
CA GLY A 348 10.20 -5.06 -2.32
C GLY A 348 10.01 -6.58 -2.47
N LEU A 349 10.10 -7.32 -1.38
CA LEU A 349 9.60 -8.69 -1.22
C LEU A 349 8.15 -8.61 -0.76
N GLN A 350 7.21 -9.08 -1.58
CA GLN A 350 5.81 -9.18 -1.18
C GLN A 350 5.53 -10.54 -0.56
N ILE A 351 4.87 -10.53 0.60
CA ILE A 351 4.43 -11.72 1.35
C ILE A 351 2.90 -11.66 1.43
N VAL A 352 2.21 -12.64 0.85
CA VAL A 352 0.75 -12.73 0.82
C VAL A 352 0.30 -13.92 1.67
N GLY A 353 -0.58 -13.67 2.63
CA GLY A 353 -1.11 -14.72 3.51
C GLY A 353 -2.58 -15.04 3.26
N ARG A 354 -3.11 -15.99 4.02
CA ARG A 354 -4.55 -16.29 4.06
C ARG A 354 -5.35 -15.12 4.60
N LYS A 355 -6.60 -14.99 4.17
CA LYS A 355 -7.53 -14.01 4.76
C LYS A 355 -7.65 -14.24 6.27
N GLY A 356 -7.45 -13.18 7.05
CA GLY A 356 -7.47 -13.21 8.51
C GLY A 356 -6.19 -13.73 9.16
N ALA A 357 -5.15 -14.06 8.39
CA ALA A 357 -3.84 -14.50 8.88
C ALA A 357 -2.80 -13.36 8.85
N ASP A 358 -3.23 -12.11 9.05
CA ASP A 358 -2.39 -10.92 9.04
C ASP A 358 -1.18 -11.02 10.00
N GLU A 359 -1.38 -11.64 11.17
CA GLU A 359 -0.33 -11.91 12.15
C GLU A 359 0.72 -12.89 11.59
N GLN A 360 0.31 -13.94 10.87
CA GLN A 360 1.24 -14.89 10.24
C GLN A 360 2.07 -14.21 9.15
N VAL A 361 1.47 -13.30 8.37
CA VAL A 361 2.19 -12.48 7.39
C VAL A 361 3.27 -11.64 8.08
N CYS A 362 2.97 -11.02 9.22
CA CYS A 362 3.95 -10.25 9.99
C CYS A 362 5.05 -11.14 10.57
N ALA A 363 4.71 -12.32 11.09
CA ALA A 363 5.67 -13.26 11.65
C ALA A 363 6.69 -13.72 10.58
N LEU A 364 6.21 -14.08 9.39
CA LEU A 364 7.07 -14.44 8.26
C LEU A 364 7.87 -13.24 7.73
N ALA A 365 7.29 -12.04 7.74
CA ALA A 365 8.04 -10.83 7.40
C ALA A 365 9.19 -10.56 8.37
N ALA A 366 8.99 -10.75 9.68
CA ALA A 366 10.04 -10.62 10.69
C ALA A 366 11.13 -11.69 10.51
N HIS A 367 10.76 -12.91 10.11
CA HIS A 367 11.70 -13.97 9.78
C HIS A 367 12.58 -13.60 8.58
N PHE A 368 11.99 -13.12 7.49
CA PHE A 368 12.74 -12.62 6.33
C PHE A 368 13.59 -11.40 6.68
N GLU A 369 13.08 -10.46 7.48
CA GLU A 369 13.82 -9.29 7.94
C GLU A 369 15.10 -9.69 8.68
N ALA A 370 15.02 -10.68 9.58
CA ALA A 370 16.18 -11.22 10.29
C ALA A 370 17.16 -11.94 9.34
N ALA A 371 16.65 -12.76 8.41
CA ALA A 371 17.49 -13.50 7.46
C ALA A 371 18.23 -12.58 6.47
N LEU A 372 17.64 -11.44 6.10
CA LEU A 372 18.24 -10.45 5.19
C LEU A 372 19.25 -9.52 5.89
N ALA A 373 19.27 -9.50 7.22
CA ALA A 373 20.22 -8.74 8.02
C ALA A 373 21.49 -9.53 8.40
N ALA A 374 21.49 -10.85 8.20
CA ALA A 374 22.59 -11.77 8.53
C ALA A 374 23.66 -11.82 7.42
#